data_AF-A0A2D4F8R5-F1
#
_entry.id   AF-A0A2D4F8R5-F1
#
_cell.length_a   1.000
_cell.length_b   1.000
_cell.length_c   1.000
_cell.angle_alpha   90.00
_cell.angle_beta   90.00
_cell.angle_gamma   90.00
#
_symmetry.space_group_name_H-M   'P 1'
#
loop_
_entity.id
_entity.type
_entity.pdbx_description
1 polymer ?
#
loop_
_entity_poly.entity_id
_entity_poly.type
_entity_poly.pdbx_seq_one_letter_code
_entity_poly.pdbx_strand_id
1 'polypeptide(L)'
;VASQSGPKYNLWQQPWAQPVKIHDLLSSTYKRIKTKLPSTLQSMSLYLSNKDTEFILFKPVRNNIQQVFQKLHAVLKEFSDEDLQIIACPSMEQVNLLLSVTK
;
A
#
# COMPACT_ATOMS: atom_id res chain seq x y z
N VAL A 1 29.26 -22.83 -9.17
CA VAL A 1 28.00 -22.98 -8.39
C VAL A 1 28.24 -22.23 -7.08
N ALA A 2 27.76 -20.99 -6.95
CA ALA A 2 28.04 -20.17 -5.77
C ALA A 2 27.06 -20.53 -4.66
N SER A 3 27.55 -21.20 -3.62
CA SER A 3 26.83 -21.58 -2.42
C SER A 3 26.39 -20.31 -1.68
N GLN A 4 25.10 -19.96 -1.74
CA GLN A 4 24.50 -18.95 -0.86
C GLN A 4 24.39 -19.55 0.56
N SER A 5 25.48 -19.48 1.32
CA SER A 5 25.52 -19.90 2.73
C SER A 5 25.84 -18.70 3.62
N GLY A 6 25.07 -17.63 3.46
CA GLY A 6 25.00 -16.55 4.45
C GLY A 6 23.95 -16.86 5.52
N PRO A 7 24.04 -16.26 6.72
CA PRO A 7 22.99 -16.38 7.72
C PRO A 7 21.62 -15.97 7.15
N LYS A 8 20.61 -16.84 7.30
CA LYS A 8 19.22 -16.53 6.95
C LYS A 8 18.64 -15.62 8.02
N TYR A 9 18.51 -14.34 7.72
CA TYR A 9 17.81 -13.40 8.59
C TYR A 9 16.32 -13.41 8.25
N ASN A 10 15.47 -13.69 9.24
CA ASN A 10 14.03 -13.59 9.07
C ASN A 10 13.61 -12.12 9.27
N LEU A 11 12.67 -11.62 8.46
CA LEU A 11 12.18 -10.24 8.55
C LEU A 11 11.68 -9.90 9.96
N TRP A 12 11.08 -10.89 10.61
CA TRP A 12 10.58 -10.90 11.99
C TRP A 12 11.49 -10.47 13.08
N GLN A 13 12.74 -10.87 12.93
CA GLN A 13 13.74 -10.71 13.95
C GLN A 13 14.26 -9.26 13.91
N GLN A 14 13.86 -8.48 12.90
CA GLN A 14 14.33 -7.13 12.71
C GLN A 14 13.57 -6.13 13.60
N PRO A 15 14.26 -5.22 14.32
CA PRO A 15 13.62 -4.25 15.21
C PRO A 15 12.62 -3.30 14.53
N TRP A 16 12.74 -3.11 13.21
CA TRP A 16 11.82 -2.29 12.42
C TRP A 16 10.57 -3.04 11.97
N ALA A 17 10.59 -4.38 11.96
CA ALA A 17 9.51 -5.24 11.48
C ALA A 17 8.53 -5.64 12.60
N GLN A 18 8.57 -4.95 13.74
CA GLN A 18 7.61 -5.18 14.81
C GLN A 18 6.18 -4.91 14.30
N PRO A 19 5.22 -5.81 14.57
CA PRO A 19 3.85 -5.70 14.07
C PRO A 19 3.21 -4.31 14.27
N VAL A 20 3.41 -3.73 15.47
CA VAL A 20 2.91 -2.40 15.83
C VAL A 20 3.52 -1.29 14.96
N LYS A 21 4.82 -1.37 14.63
CA LYS A 21 5.47 -0.36 13.77
C LYS A 21 4.96 -0.44 12.33
N ILE A 22 4.71 -1.66 11.85
CA ILE A 22 4.13 -1.88 10.53
C ILE A 22 2.70 -1.35 10.51
N HIS A 23 1.91 -1.59 11.57
CA HIS A 23 0.58 -1.02 11.74
C HIS A 23 0.60 0.52 11.67
N ASP A 24 1.48 1.17 12.43
CA ASP A 24 1.59 2.64 12.43
C ASP A 24 1.96 3.20 11.05
N LEU A 25 2.87 2.52 10.34
CA LEU A 25 3.24 2.86 8.97
C LEU A 25 2.05 2.70 8.01
N LEU A 26 1.31 1.60 8.12
CA LEU A 26 0.12 1.34 7.31
C LEU A 26 -0.98 2.36 7.58
N SER A 27 -1.27 2.64 8.85
CA SER A 27 -2.28 3.59 9.28
C SER A 27 -1.97 5.00 8.77
N SER A 28 -0.72 5.45 8.92
CA SER A 28 -0.28 6.75 8.41
C SER A 28 -0.31 6.83 6.87
N THR A 29 0.06 5.75 6.18
CA THR A 29 -0.02 5.64 4.72
C THR A 29 -1.47 5.69 4.24
N TYR A 30 -2.36 4.93 4.88
CA TYR A 30 -3.79 4.88 4.56
C TYR A 30 -4.45 6.24 4.78
N LYS A 31 -4.12 6.92 5.88
CA LYS A 31 -4.55 8.30 6.16
C LYS A 31 -4.03 9.29 5.11
N ARG A 32 -2.77 9.13 4.67
CA ARG A 32 -2.18 9.98 3.62
C ARG A 32 -2.90 9.80 2.29
N ILE A 33 -3.22 8.57 1.89
CA ILE A 33 -4.00 8.31 0.68
C ILE A 33 -5.38 8.95 0.81
N LYS A 34 -6.11 8.69 1.90
CA LYS A 34 -7.44 9.28 2.17
C LYS A 34 -7.48 10.81 2.11
N THR A 35 -6.40 11.48 2.53
CA THR A 35 -6.37 12.95 2.61
C THR A 35 -5.80 13.61 1.36
N LYS A 36 -4.78 13.02 0.73
CA LYS A 36 -4.09 13.62 -0.43
C LYS A 36 -4.69 13.23 -1.76
N LEU A 37 -5.15 11.98 -1.91
CA LEU A 37 -5.65 11.50 -3.19
C LEU A 37 -6.87 12.29 -3.70
N PRO A 38 -7.91 12.57 -2.88
CA PRO A 38 -9.06 13.34 -3.35
C PRO A 38 -8.66 14.76 -3.79
N SER A 39 -7.78 15.43 -3.04
CA SER A 39 -7.29 16.77 -3.38
C SER A 39 -6.51 16.78 -4.70
N THR A 40 -5.67 15.78 -4.94
CA THR A 40 -4.96 15.64 -6.23
C THR A 40 -5.94 15.44 -7.38
N LEU A 41 -6.95 14.59 -7.20
CA LEU A 41 -7.93 14.30 -8.26
C LEU A 41 -8.87 15.47 -8.51
N GLN A 42 -9.23 16.23 -7.48
CA GLN A 42 -9.94 17.49 -7.63
C GLN A 42 -9.13 18.48 -8.46
N SER A 43 -7.83 18.65 -8.19
CA SER A 43 -6.96 19.49 -9.01
C SER A 43 -6.88 19.00 -10.45
N MET A 44 -6.75 17.69 -10.68
CA MET A 44 -6.79 17.11 -12.03
C MET A 44 -8.10 17.46 -12.75
N SER A 45 -9.26 17.30 -12.10
CA SER A 45 -10.55 17.67 -12.69
C SER A 45 -10.69 19.17 -12.97
N LEU A 46 -10.13 20.03 -12.12
CA LEU A 46 -10.16 21.49 -12.32
C LEU A 46 -9.30 21.95 -13.51
N TYR A 47 -8.17 21.30 -13.75
CA TYR A 47 -7.17 21.78 -14.72
C TYR A 47 -7.11 20.99 -16.03
N LEU A 48 -7.55 19.72 -16.07
CA LEU A 48 -7.45 18.89 -17.27
C LEU A 48 -8.72 18.90 -18.13
N SER A 49 -9.88 19.29 -17.59
CA SER A 49 -11.17 19.47 -18.30
C SER A 49 -11.65 18.31 -19.18
N ASN A 50 -10.99 17.14 -19.13
CA ASN A 50 -11.23 15.97 -19.96
C ASN A 50 -11.05 14.70 -19.11
N LYS A 51 -12.15 13.95 -18.96
CA LYS A 51 -12.20 12.75 -18.11
C LYS A 51 -11.34 11.59 -18.63
N ASP A 52 -11.16 11.45 -19.93
CA ASP A 52 -10.27 10.42 -20.50
C ASP A 52 -8.81 10.69 -20.16
N THR A 53 -8.41 11.97 -20.22
CA THR A 53 -7.06 12.42 -19.85
C THR A 53 -6.81 12.23 -18.35
N GLU A 54 -7.78 12.60 -17.50
CA GLU A 54 -7.72 12.32 -16.06
C GLU A 54 -7.55 10.83 -15.79
N PHE A 55 -8.30 9.97 -16.48
CA PHE A 55 -8.21 8.53 -16.34
C PHE A 55 -6.84 7.98 -16.79
N ILE A 56 -6.35 8.39 -17.96
CA ILE A 56 -5.04 7.97 -18.48
C ILE A 56 -3.92 8.34 -17.50
N LEU A 57 -3.98 9.54 -16.92
CA LEU A 57 -2.99 10.03 -15.96
C LEU A 57 -3.13 9.39 -14.57
N PHE A 58 -4.35 9.09 -14.11
CA PHE A 58 -4.56 8.47 -12.80
C PHE A 58 -4.29 6.96 -12.79
N LYS A 59 -4.52 6.27 -13.92
CA LYS A 59 -4.30 4.83 -14.06
C LYS A 59 -2.92 4.35 -13.54
N PRO A 60 -1.77 4.95 -13.92
CA PRO A 60 -0.47 4.52 -13.38
C PRO A 60 -0.36 4.75 -11.86
N VAL A 61 -0.92 5.83 -11.32
CA VAL A 61 -0.93 6.10 -9.87
C VAL A 61 -1.70 5.02 -9.13
N ARG A 62 -2.91 4.69 -9.60
CA ARG A 62 -3.76 3.62 -9.05
C ARG A 62 -3.04 2.28 -9.07
N ASN A 63 -2.47 1.91 -10.21
CA ASN A 63 -1.77 0.64 -10.38
C ASN A 63 -0.56 0.52 -9.46
N ASN A 64 0.21 1.60 -9.30
CA ASN A 64 1.38 1.61 -8.42
C ASN A 64 0.98 1.39 -6.96
N ILE A 65 -0.09 2.04 -6.48
CA ILE A 65 -0.58 1.84 -5.11
C ILE A 65 -1.00 0.38 -4.91
N GLN A 66 -1.80 -0.18 -5.83
CA GLN A 66 -2.24 -1.57 -5.77
C GLN A 66 -1.05 -2.55 -5.72
N GLN A 67 -0.06 -2.36 -6.59
CA GLN A 67 1.13 -3.20 -6.65
C GLN A 67 1.96 -3.14 -5.35
N VAL A 68 2.07 -1.97 -4.73
CA VAL A 68 2.78 -1.84 -3.44
C VAL A 68 2.06 -2.62 -2.35
N PHE A 69 0.72 -2.51 -2.26
CA PHE A 69 -0.05 -3.31 -1.30
C PHE A 69 0.04 -4.81 -1.61
N GLN A 70 0.04 -5.23 -2.87
CA GLN A 70 0.22 -6.64 -3.24
C GLN A 70 1.60 -7.18 -2.79
N LYS A 71 2.66 -6.40 -3.00
CA LYS A 71 4.01 -6.74 -2.54
C LYS A 71 4.07 -6.78 -1.01
N LEU A 72 3.43 -5.83 -0.34
CA LEU A 72 3.33 -5.83 1.12
C LEU A 72 2.63 -7.10 1.61
N HIS A 73 1.50 -7.48 1.03
CA HIS A 73 0.82 -8.73 1.36
C HIS A 73 1.72 -9.96 1.16
N ALA A 74 2.54 -9.99 0.10
CA ALA A 74 3.49 -11.07 -0.11
C ALA A 74 4.58 -11.13 0.99
N VAL A 75 5.10 -9.98 1.41
CA VAL A 75 6.04 -9.87 2.54
C VAL A 75 5.36 -10.28 3.86
N LEU A 76 4.10 -9.88 4.03
CA LEU A 76 3.31 -10.21 5.21
C LEU A 76 2.98 -11.71 5.32
N LYS A 77 3.22 -12.54 4.31
CA LYS A 77 2.99 -14.00 4.43
C LYS A 77 3.97 -14.71 5.33
N GLU A 78 5.11 -14.11 5.63
CA GLU A 78 6.01 -14.67 6.62
C GLU A 78 5.41 -14.54 8.04
N PHE A 79 4.25 -13.87 8.18
CA PHE A 79 3.67 -13.36 9.44
C PHE A 79 2.82 -14.37 10.18
N SER A 80 3.01 -14.48 11.51
CA SER A 80 2.14 -15.29 12.35
C SER A 80 0.74 -14.67 12.33
N ASP A 81 -0.29 -15.49 12.54
CA ASP A 81 -1.67 -15.01 12.51
C ASP A 81 -1.92 -13.93 13.59
N GLU A 82 -1.26 -14.03 14.74
CA GLU A 82 -1.31 -13.03 15.81
C GLU A 82 -0.66 -11.70 15.37
N ASP A 83 0.51 -11.77 14.73
CA ASP A 83 1.19 -10.57 14.21
C ASP A 83 0.36 -9.91 13.11
N LEU A 84 -0.26 -10.70 12.23
CA LEU A 84 -1.14 -10.20 11.16
C LEU A 84 -2.36 -9.46 11.72
N GLN A 85 -2.93 -9.94 12.83
CA GLN A 85 -4.03 -9.26 13.51
C GLN A 85 -3.61 -7.90 14.07
N ILE A 86 -2.40 -7.80 14.63
CA ILE A 86 -1.86 -6.51 15.13
C ILE A 86 -1.60 -5.55 13.97
N ILE A 87 -1.02 -6.04 12.88
CA ILE A 87 -0.71 -5.23 11.70
C ILE A 87 -1.99 -4.66 11.08
N ALA A 88 -3.06 -5.48 11.03
CA ALA A 88 -4.35 -5.11 10.48
C ALA A 88 -4.25 -4.52 9.05
N CYS A 89 -3.45 -5.18 8.20
CA CYS A 89 -3.26 -4.73 6.81
C CYS A 89 -4.58 -4.78 6.04
N PRO A 90 -4.98 -3.70 5.33
CA PRO A 90 -6.23 -3.70 4.58
C PRO A 90 -6.19 -4.72 3.45
N SER A 91 -7.35 -5.34 3.19
CA SER A 91 -7.51 -6.26 2.07
C SER A 91 -7.36 -5.52 0.73
N MET A 92 -7.09 -6.27 -0.35
CA MET A 92 -6.98 -5.67 -1.68
C MET A 92 -8.30 -5.02 -2.12
N GLU A 93 -9.44 -5.58 -1.71
CA GLU A 93 -10.77 -5.02 -1.93
C GLU A 93 -10.95 -3.68 -1.22
N GLN A 94 -10.50 -3.57 0.03
CA GLN A 94 -10.54 -2.31 0.79
C GLN A 94 -9.66 -1.22 0.17
N VAL A 95 -8.48 -1.61 -0.35
CA VAL A 95 -7.60 -0.70 -1.11
C VAL A 95 -8.27 -0.28 -2.41
N ASN A 96 -8.89 -1.21 -3.14
CA ASN A 96 -9.60 -0.91 -4.38
C ASN A 96 -10.78 0.03 -4.16
N LEU A 97 -11.54 -0.19 -3.10
CA LEU A 97 -12.64 0.68 -2.69
C LEU A 97 -12.11 2.08 -2.39
N LEU A 98 -11.04 2.21 -1.60
CA LEU A 98 -10.41 3.49 -1.30
C LEU A 98 -10.02 4.26 -2.56
N LEU A 99 -9.48 3.57 -3.57
CA LEU A 99 -9.05 4.17 -4.83
C LEU A 99 -10.21 4.45 -5.81
N SER A 100 -11.40 3.94 -5.53
CA SER A 100 -12.62 4.21 -6.31
C SER A 100 -13.45 5.38 -5.76
N VAL A 101 -13.21 5.81 -4.51
CA VAL A 101 -13.90 6.97 -3.90
C VAL A 101 -13.30 8.25 -4.48
N THR A 102 -13.64 8.50 -5.73
CA THR A 102 -13.44 9.76 -6.44
C THR A 102 -14.70 10.04 -7.22
N LYS A 103 -15.62 10.70 -6.53
CA LYS A 103 -16.67 11.51 -7.16
C LYS A 103 -16.22 12.95 -7.14
#